data_AF-A0A1H1A3T4-F1
#
_entry.id   AF-A0A1H1A3T4-F1
#
_cell.length_a   1.000
_cell.length_b   1.000
_cell.length_c   1.000
_cell.angle_alpha   90.00
_cell.angle_beta   90.00
_cell.angle_gamma   90.00
#
_symmetry.space_group_name_H-M   'P 1'
#
loop_
_entity.id
_entity.type
_entity.pdbx_description
1 polymer ?
#
loop_
_entity_poly.entity_id
_entity_poly.type
_entity_poly.pdbx_seq_one_letter_code
_entity_poly.pdbx_strand_id
1 'polypeptide(L)'
;MTHDRPIRREKPAVPATPRDVVHIRLGSFALFFSVLIGALGLIAGIPVLTGVMAVIAVIAIVDIAIAIRRQSAREKEEDGYAGLE
;
A
#
# COMPACT_ATOMS: atom_id res chain seq x y z
N MET A 1 -43.37 -14.39 13.66
CA MET A 1 -42.13 -13.78 14.18
C MET A 1 -40.97 -14.27 13.31
N THR A 2 -40.80 -13.67 12.13
CA THR A 2 -39.78 -14.04 11.15
C THR A 2 -38.55 -13.17 11.37
N HIS A 3 -37.43 -13.80 11.69
CA HIS A 3 -36.11 -13.15 11.79
C HIS A 3 -35.63 -12.83 10.37
N ASP A 4 -35.82 -11.59 9.93
CA ASP A 4 -35.19 -11.08 8.72
C ASP A 4 -33.73 -10.74 9.06
N ARG A 5 -32.79 -11.59 8.61
CA ARG A 5 -31.36 -11.30 8.78
C ARG A 5 -30.96 -10.36 7.64
N PRO A 6 -30.30 -9.21 7.91
CA PRO A 6 -29.77 -8.40 6.83
C PRO A 6 -28.75 -9.24 6.08
N ILE A 7 -29.08 -9.60 4.83
CA ILE A 7 -28.13 -10.24 3.92
C ILE A 7 -27.07 -9.18 3.65
N ARG A 8 -25.92 -9.33 4.30
CA ARG A 8 -24.73 -8.53 4.06
C ARG A 8 -24.36 -8.78 2.59
N ARG A 9 -24.82 -7.89 1.70
CA ARG A 9 -24.40 -7.91 0.29
C ARG A 9 -22.89 -7.82 0.31
N GLU A 10 -22.21 -8.91 -0.01
CA GLU A 10 -20.78 -8.87 -0.31
C GLU A 10 -20.64 -7.90 -1.48
N LYS A 11 -20.05 -6.73 -1.17
CA LYS A 11 -19.77 -5.68 -2.14
C LYS A 11 -19.04 -6.37 -3.30
N PRO A 12 -19.55 -6.33 -4.55
CA PRO A 12 -18.82 -6.91 -5.66
C PRO A 12 -17.45 -6.26 -5.64
N ALA A 13 -16.40 -7.08 -5.48
CA ALA A 13 -15.03 -6.61 -5.45
C ALA A 13 -14.78 -5.89 -6.78
N VAL A 14 -14.92 -4.57 -6.78
CA VAL A 14 -14.51 -3.75 -7.91
C VAL A 14 -13.04 -4.10 -8.09
N PRO A 15 -12.64 -4.67 -9.23
CA PRO A 15 -11.29 -5.15 -9.40
C PRO A 15 -10.38 -3.96 -9.18
N ALA A 16 -9.61 -3.99 -8.08
CA ALA A 16 -8.56 -3.01 -7.84
C ALA A 16 -7.78 -2.91 -9.15
N THR A 17 -7.75 -1.72 -9.74
CA THR A 17 -7.14 -1.51 -11.07
C THR A 17 -5.80 -2.25 -11.07
N PRO A 18 -5.50 -3.14 -12.05
CA PRO A 18 -4.28 -3.96 -12.02
C PRO A 18 -3.00 -3.15 -11.77
N ARG A 19 -3.02 -1.88 -12.14
CA ARG A 19 -1.98 -0.89 -11.90
C ARG A 19 -1.72 -0.56 -10.42
N ASP A 20 -2.76 -0.53 -9.59
CA ASP A 20 -2.68 -0.14 -8.18
C ASP A 20 -2.03 -1.23 -7.32
N VAL A 21 -2.37 -2.49 -7.59
CA VAL A 21 -1.72 -3.65 -6.95
C VAL A 21 -0.26 -3.81 -7.38
N VAL A 22 0.07 -3.50 -8.64
CA VAL A 22 1.46 -3.52 -9.11
C VAL A 22 2.30 -2.43 -8.43
N HIS A 23 1.78 -1.21 -8.25
CA HIS A 23 2.53 -0.13 -7.59
C HIS A 23 2.84 -0.44 -6.13
N ILE A 24 1.88 -0.97 -5.38
CA ILE A 24 2.10 -1.37 -3.98
C ILE A 24 3.10 -2.53 -3.90
N ARG A 25 2.96 -3.56 -4.75
CA ARG A 25 3.87 -4.72 -4.76
C ARG A 25 5.28 -4.33 -5.16
N LEU A 26 5.43 -3.47 -6.16
CA LEU A 26 6.73 -2.99 -6.63
C LEU A 26 7.43 -2.13 -5.57
N GLY A 27 6.69 -1.25 -4.89
CA GLY A 27 7.21 -0.45 -3.77
C GLY A 27 7.69 -1.32 -2.61
N SER A 28 6.88 -2.30 -2.19
CA SER A 28 7.24 -3.23 -1.11
C SER A 28 8.46 -4.09 -1.46
N PHE A 29 8.54 -4.56 -2.71
CA PHE A 29 9.68 -5.34 -3.20
C PHE A 29 10.96 -4.49 -3.19
N ALA A 30 10.91 -3.28 -3.75
CA ALA A 30 12.03 -2.35 -3.74
C ALA A 30 12.48 -2.00 -2.31
N LEU A 31 11.53 -1.76 -1.40
CA LEU A 31 11.82 -1.47 0.00
C LEU A 31 12.56 -2.62 0.69
N PHE A 32 12.12 -3.87 0.48
CA PHE A 32 12.77 -5.05 1.04
C PHE A 32 14.24 -5.15 0.61
N PHE A 33 14.51 -5.01 -0.70
CA PHE A 33 15.88 -5.04 -1.21
C PHE A 33 16.71 -3.86 -0.71
N SER A 34 16.12 -2.67 -0.61
CA SER A 34 16.80 -1.49 -0.09
C SER A 34 17.24 -1.68 1.37
N VAL A 35 16.38 -2.26 2.21
CA VAL A 35 16.71 -2.59 3.60
C VAL A 35 17.81 -3.64 3.67
N LEU A 36 17.69 -4.71 2.87
CA LEU A 36 18.66 -5.81 2.86
C LEU A 36 20.05 -5.35 2.41
N ILE A 37 20.13 -4.61 1.31
CA ILE A 37 21.40 -4.08 0.78
C ILE A 37 21.95 -2.99 1.71
N GLY A 38 21.09 -2.14 2.28
CA GLY A 38 21.49 -1.14 3.28
C GLY A 38 22.11 -1.76 4.52
N ALA A 39 21.53 -2.85 5.03
CA ALA A 39 22.10 -3.61 6.14
C ALA A 39 23.46 -4.22 5.79
N LEU A 40 23.62 -4.76 4.58
CA LEU A 40 24.90 -5.25 4.09
C LEU A 40 25.94 -4.12 3.97
N GLY A 41 25.54 -2.94 3.50
CA GLY A 41 26.41 -1.75 3.47
C GLY A 41 26.87 -1.32 4.86
N LEU A 42 25.99 -1.42 5.86
CA LEU A 42 26.33 -1.13 7.25
C LEU A 42 27.36 -2.13 7.79
N ILE A 43 27.14 -3.43 7.56
CA ILE A 43 28.06 -4.50 7.98
C ILE A 43 29.41 -4.39 7.27
N ALA A 44 29.42 -4.05 5.99
CA ALA A 44 30.63 -3.88 5.19
C ALA A 44 31.37 -2.56 5.49
N GLY A 45 30.82 -1.68 6.33
CA GLY A 45 31.43 -0.38 6.65
C GLY A 45 31.45 0.58 5.47
N ILE A 46 30.48 0.49 4.55
CA ILE A 46 30.37 1.33 3.35
C ILE A 46 29.27 2.38 3.58
N PRO A 47 29.58 3.53 4.22
CA PRO A 47 28.56 4.51 4.62
C PRO A 47 27.82 5.11 3.42
N VAL A 48 28.48 5.23 2.27
CA VAL A 48 27.87 5.73 1.04
C VAL A 48 26.74 4.81 0.57
N LEU A 49 26.98 3.49 0.56
CA LEU A 49 25.97 2.50 0.15
C LEU A 49 24.77 2.53 1.11
N THR A 50 25.04 2.56 2.41
CA THR A 50 23.99 2.65 3.43
C THR A 50 23.17 3.92 3.28
N GLY A 51 23.82 5.07 3.06
CA GLY A 51 23.14 6.34 2.82
C GLY A 51 22.24 6.31 1.59
N VAL A 52 22.72 5.78 0.46
CA VAL A 52 21.93 5.64 -0.77
C VAL A 52 20.72 4.73 -0.54
N MET A 53 20.92 3.57 0.09
CA MET A 53 19.84 2.63 0.38
C MET A 53 18.82 3.19 1.38
N ALA A 54 19.25 4.03 2.32
CA ALA A 54 18.35 4.72 3.23
C ALA A 54 17.45 5.72 2.46
N VAL A 55 18.02 6.50 1.53
CA VAL A 55 17.25 7.43 0.69
C VAL A 55 16.21 6.68 -0.17
N ILE A 56 16.62 5.59 -0.82
CA ILE A 56 15.70 4.76 -1.62
C ILE A 56 14.58 4.19 -0.75
N ALA A 57 14.89 3.72 0.46
CA ALA A 57 13.89 3.23 1.39
C ALA A 57 12.86 4.30 1.77
N VAL A 58 13.30 5.54 2.02
CA VAL A 58 12.40 6.67 2.31
C VAL A 58 11.47 6.95 1.13
N ILE A 59 11.98 6.96 -0.11
CA ILE A 59 11.17 7.17 -1.31
C ILE A 59 10.10 6.07 -1.43
N ALA A 60 10.49 4.81 -1.26
CA ALA A 60 9.55 3.70 -1.33
C ALA A 60 8.45 3.77 -0.25
N ILE A 61 8.80 4.20 0.97
CA ILE A 61 7.82 4.42 2.05
C ILE A 61 6.83 5.52 1.66
N VAL A 62 7.30 6.63 1.09
CA VAL A 62 6.44 7.73 0.64
C VAL A 62 5.49 7.27 -0.46
N ASP A 63 5.98 6.52 -1.45
CA ASP A 63 5.15 5.98 -2.54
C ASP A 63 4.05 5.06 -2.01
N ILE A 64 4.39 4.17 -1.05
CA ILE A 64 3.42 3.29 -0.38
C ILE A 64 2.39 4.12 0.40
N ALA A 65 2.83 5.13 1.15
CA ALA A 65 1.94 5.98 1.94
C ALA A 65 0.95 6.75 1.05
N ILE A 66 1.39 7.27 -0.09
CA ILE A 66 0.52 7.93 -1.07
C ILE A 66 -0.47 6.91 -1.67
N ALA A 67 -0.02 5.70 -2.00
CA ALA A 67 -0.89 4.65 -2.52
C ALA A 67 -2.00 4.27 -1.51
N ILE A 68 -1.65 4.10 -0.23
CA ILE A 68 -2.63 3.82 0.84
C ILE A 68 -3.61 4.98 0.98
N ARG A 69 -3.12 6.23 1.03
CA ARG A 69 -3.99 7.41 1.13
C ARG A 69 -4.98 7.51 -0.04
N ARG A 70 -4.53 7.15 -1.25
CA ARG A 70 -5.39 7.12 -2.44
C ARG A 70 -6.46 6.02 -2.35
N GLN A 71 -6.15 4.87 -1.77
CA GLN A 71 -7.14 3.82 -1.52
C GLN A 71 -8.19 4.28 -0.49
N SER A 72 -7.76 4.83 0.64
CA SER A 72 -8.69 5.31 1.69
C SER A 72 -9.59 6.47 1.23
N ALA A 73 -9.11 7.32 0.31
CA ALA A 73 -9.92 8.39 -0.26
C ALA A 73 -11.05 7.85 -1.16
N ARG A 74 -10.80 6.79 -1.93
CA ARG A 74 -11.79 6.15 -2.80
C ARG A 74 -12.87 5.40 -2.02
N GLU A 75 -12.47 4.74 -0.93
CA GLU A 75 -13.40 4.03 -0.04
C GLU A 75 -14.44 4.98 0.59
N LYS A 76 -14.02 6.18 0.99
CA LYS A 76 -14.91 7.21 1.55
C LYS A 76 -15.94 7.75 0.54
N GLU A 77 -15.58 7.87 -0.73
CA GLU A 77 -16.54 8.32 -1.76
C GLU A 77 -17.62 7.27 -1.97
N GLU A 78 -17.26 5.98 -2.06
CA GLU A 78 -18.24 4.90 -2.24
C GLU A 78 -19.22 4.77 -1.06
N ASP A 79 -18.74 4.93 0.18
CA ASP A 79 -19.60 4.86 1.37
C ASP A 79 -20.54 6.07 1.49
N GLY A 80 -20.12 7.22 0.97
CA GLY A 80 -20.97 8.43 0.89
C GLY A 80 -22.14 8.28 -0.08
N TYR A 81 -21.97 7.57 -1.19
CA TYR A 81 -23.07 7.26 -2.12
C TYR A 81 -24.01 6.19 -1.58
N ALA A 82 -23.50 5.18 -0.87
CA ALA A 82 -24.30 4.11 -0.28
C ALA A 82 -25.22 4.59 0.87
N GLY A 83 -24.92 5.73 1.49
CA GLY A 83 -25.76 6.34 2.54
C GLY A 83 -26.89 7.24 2.04
N LEU A 84 -27.03 7.39 0.72
CA LEU A 84 -28.06 8.23 0.08
C LEU A 84 -29.15 7.41 -0.64
N GLU A 85 -29.03 6.08 -0.68
CA GLU A 85 -30.05 5.12 -1.17
C GLU A 85 -30.86 4.52 -0.02
#